data_AF-A0A6P7GTD4-F1
#
_entry.id   AF-A0A6P7GTD4-F1
#
_cell.length_a   1.000
_cell.length_b   1.000
_cell.length_c   1.000
_cell.angle_alpha   90.00
_cell.angle_beta   90.00
_cell.angle_gamma   90.00
#
_symmetry.space_group_name_H-M   'P 1'
#
loop_
_entity.id
_entity.type
_entity.pdbx_description
1 polymer ?
#
loop_
_entity_poly.entity_id
_entity_poly.type
_entity_poly.pdbx_seq_one_letter_code
_entity_poly.pdbx_strand_id
1 'polypeptide(L)'
;MKIIIVCIIVQLSSISTAWLQLLEDKILRCPPHEHEGCAPCPCWEPTCQDRNPECPTSGVCAPICKPKCLCNESYIRNNSTGRCIPIDRCPKLN
;
A
#
# COMPACT_ATOMS: atom_id res chain seq x y z
N MET A 1 33.13 24.72 -25.94
CA MET A 1 33.27 23.48 -25.14
C MET A 1 32.81 23.63 -23.69
N LYS A 2 33.26 24.63 -22.93
CA LYS A 2 32.88 24.82 -21.51
C LYS A 2 31.36 24.93 -21.27
N ILE A 3 30.63 25.67 -22.12
CA ILE A 3 29.17 25.87 -22.01
C ILE A 3 28.39 24.55 -22.23
N ILE A 4 28.84 23.72 -23.17
CA ILE A 4 28.19 22.42 -23.47
C ILE A 4 28.32 21.47 -22.28
N ILE A 5 29.49 21.45 -21.62
CA ILE A 5 29.75 20.63 -20.44
C ILE A 5 28.85 21.06 -19.27
N VAL A 6 28.64 22.37 -19.08
CA VAL A 6 27.74 22.89 -18.04
C VAL A 6 26.30 22.43 -18.27
N CYS A 7 25.80 22.46 -19.51
CA CYS A 7 24.45 21.98 -19.82
C CYS A 7 24.28 20.48 -19.55
N ILE A 8 25.27 19.66 -19.88
CA ILE A 8 25.21 18.21 -19.65
C ILE A 8 25.14 17.90 -18.16
N ILE A 9 25.95 18.58 -17.33
CA ILE A 9 25.95 18.41 -15.88
C ILE A 9 24.59 18.79 -15.27
N VAL A 10 23.99 19.89 -15.73
CA VAL A 10 22.69 20.37 -15.25
C VAL A 10 21.54 19.42 -15.63
N GLN A 11 21.57 18.85 -16.84
CA GLN A 11 20.54 17.90 -17.27
C GLN A 11 20.65 16.57 -16.52
N LEU A 12 21.87 16.07 -16.28
CA LEU A 12 22.11 14.82 -15.55
C LEU A 12 21.75 14.94 -14.05
N SER A 13 21.99 16.09 -13.41
CA SER A 13 21.61 16.31 -12.00
C SER A 13 20.10 16.43 -11.79
N SER A 14 19.39 16.96 -12.78
CA SER A 14 17.92 17.05 -12.76
C SER A 14 17.27 15.67 -12.90
N ILE A 15 17.86 14.80 -13.73
CA ILE A 15 17.41 13.42 -13.89
C ILE A 15 17.63 12.64 -12.59
N SER A 16 18.82 12.71 -11.99
CA SER A 16 19.13 11.96 -10.77
C SER A 16 18.24 12.34 -9.57
N THR A 17 17.87 13.62 -9.45
CA THR A 17 16.98 14.11 -8.39
C THR A 17 15.54 13.66 -8.58
N ALA A 18 15.02 13.66 -9.81
CA ALA A 18 13.68 13.14 -10.12
C ALA A 18 13.58 11.62 -9.84
N TRP A 19 14.62 10.84 -10.13
CA TRP A 19 14.68 9.42 -9.78
C TRP A 19 14.79 9.18 -8.26
N LEU A 20 15.51 10.04 -7.52
CA LEU A 20 15.56 9.98 -6.06
C LEU A 20 14.20 10.30 -5.41
N GLN A 21 13.49 11.33 -5.90
CA GLN A 21 12.20 11.74 -5.35
C GLN A 21 11.09 10.68 -5.49
N LEU A 22 11.10 9.90 -6.58
CA LEU A 22 10.17 8.78 -6.76
C LEU A 22 10.42 7.61 -5.78
N LEU A 23 11.64 7.49 -5.24
CA LEU A 23 11.97 6.43 -4.29
C LEU A 23 11.47 6.78 -2.88
N GLU A 24 11.49 8.05 -2.49
CA GLU A 24 11.09 8.51 -1.15
C GLU A 24 9.57 8.48 -0.92
N ASP A 25 8.76 8.83 -1.92
CA ASP A 25 7.29 8.78 -1.80
C ASP A 25 6.74 7.35 -1.59
N LYS A 26 7.53 6.33 -1.97
CA LYS A 26 7.13 4.92 -1.86
C LYS A 26 7.45 4.30 -0.49
N ILE A 27 8.28 4.95 0.34
CA ILE A 27 8.87 4.32 1.53
C ILE A 27 8.08 4.59 2.81
N LEU A 28 7.33 5.68 2.90
CA LEU A 28 6.68 6.07 4.17
C LEU A 28 5.14 6.09 4.13
N ARG A 29 4.51 5.93 2.97
CA ARG A 29 3.05 6.06 2.86
C ARG A 29 2.40 4.73 2.51
N CYS A 30 1.21 4.52 3.05
CA CYS A 30 0.34 3.44 2.60
C CYS A 30 0.07 3.56 1.09
N PRO A 31 -0.13 2.43 0.38
CA PRO A 31 -0.48 2.44 -1.03
C PRO A 31 -1.76 3.24 -1.33
N PRO A 32 -2.04 3.59 -2.59
CA PRO A 32 -3.32 4.20 -2.95
C PRO A 32 -4.51 3.38 -2.45
N HIS A 33 -5.53 4.09 -1.96
CA HIS A 33 -6.75 3.53 -1.36
C HIS A 33 -6.53 2.78 -0.04
N GLU A 34 -5.43 3.10 0.65
CA GLU A 34 -5.11 2.61 1.97
C GLU A 34 -4.80 3.78 2.91
N HIS A 35 -5.07 3.60 4.20
CA HIS A 35 -4.70 4.53 5.25
C HIS A 35 -3.92 3.79 6.34
N GLU A 36 -3.11 4.55 7.08
CA GLU A 36 -2.45 4.02 8.27
C GLU A 36 -3.49 3.66 9.33
N GLY A 37 -3.43 2.43 9.79
CA GLY A 37 -4.24 1.94 10.88
C GLY A 37 -3.47 0.90 11.67
N CYS A 38 -4.19 0.12 12.47
CA CYS A 38 -3.59 -0.98 13.21
C CYS A 38 -4.64 -2.06 13.49
N ALA A 39 -4.18 -3.28 13.72
CA ALA A 39 -5.05 -4.41 14.07
C ALA A 39 -4.55 -5.06 15.38
N PRO A 40 -5.40 -5.16 16.42
CA PRO A 40 -5.02 -5.76 17.71
C PRO A 40 -5.05 -7.30 17.69
N CYS A 41 -5.86 -7.88 16.80
CA CYS A 41 -6.06 -9.33 16.70
C CYS A 41 -5.48 -9.87 15.38
N PRO A 42 -5.07 -11.16 15.33
CA PRO A 42 -4.74 -11.86 14.10
C PRO A 42 -6.01 -12.20 13.28
N CYS A 43 -7.03 -11.33 13.28
CA CYS A 43 -8.14 -11.48 12.35
C CYS A 43 -7.65 -11.07 10.96
N TRP A 44 -7.94 -11.89 9.96
CA TRP A 44 -7.71 -11.49 8.57
C TRP A 44 -8.67 -10.37 8.18
N GLU A 45 -8.17 -9.41 7.41
CA GLU A 45 -9.04 -8.40 6.81
C GLU A 45 -9.92 -9.05 5.74
N PRO A 46 -11.17 -8.60 5.55
CA PRO A 46 -11.98 -9.02 4.42
C PRO A 46 -11.28 -8.76 3.07
N THR A 47 -11.40 -9.70 2.15
CA THR A 47 -10.80 -9.66 0.81
C THR A 47 -11.85 -9.92 -0.25
N CYS A 48 -11.55 -9.63 -1.52
CA CYS A 48 -12.44 -10.00 -2.61
C CYS A 48 -12.73 -11.50 -2.68
N GLN A 49 -11.75 -12.33 -2.32
CA GLN A 49 -11.80 -13.78 -2.38
C GLN A 49 -12.46 -14.39 -1.13
N ASP A 50 -12.33 -13.72 0.00
CA ASP A 50 -12.94 -14.09 1.28
C ASP A 50 -13.52 -12.84 1.95
N ARG A 51 -14.82 -12.61 1.75
CA ARG A 51 -15.53 -11.43 2.24
C ARG A 51 -15.87 -11.51 3.73
N ASN A 52 -15.81 -12.70 4.31
CA ASN A 52 -16.16 -12.94 5.71
C ASN A 52 -15.15 -13.93 6.32
N PRO A 53 -13.88 -13.52 6.48
CA PRO A 53 -12.87 -14.39 7.03
C PRO A 53 -13.21 -14.76 8.47
N GLU A 54 -13.04 -16.03 8.81
CA GLU A 54 -13.16 -16.47 10.19
C GLU A 54 -12.03 -15.84 11.02
N CYS A 55 -12.38 -15.09 12.07
CA CYS A 55 -11.36 -14.64 13.01
C CYS A 55 -11.00 -15.80 13.95
N PRO A 56 -9.72 -16.15 14.12
CA PRO A 56 -9.31 -17.19 15.04
C PRO A 56 -9.73 -16.86 16.48
N THR A 57 -10.57 -17.70 17.07
CA THR A 57 -11.03 -17.55 18.47
C THR A 57 -10.02 -18.05 19.49
N SER A 58 -9.04 -18.85 19.04
CA SER A 58 -7.96 -19.40 19.86
C SER A 58 -6.78 -18.45 20.07
N GLY A 59 -6.83 -17.26 19.48
CA GLY A 59 -5.77 -16.25 19.60
C GLY A 59 -6.02 -15.29 20.77
N VAL A 60 -5.03 -15.13 21.64
CA VAL A 60 -4.97 -13.94 22.51
C VAL A 60 -4.66 -12.75 21.61
N CYS A 61 -5.62 -11.86 21.41
CA CYS A 61 -5.33 -10.57 20.80
C CYS A 61 -4.33 -9.86 21.71
N ALA A 62 -3.14 -9.56 21.18
CA ALA A 62 -2.20 -8.77 21.93
C ALA A 62 -2.87 -7.41 22.21
N PRO A 63 -2.73 -6.84 23.41
CA PRO A 63 -3.18 -5.46 23.66
C PRO A 63 -2.41 -4.45 22.79
N ILE A 64 -1.37 -4.90 22.09
CA ILE A 64 -0.50 -4.10 21.25
C ILE A 64 -1.09 -4.04 19.84
N CYS A 65 -1.57 -2.85 19.46
CA CYS A 65 -1.99 -2.58 18.09
C CYS A 65 -0.75 -2.55 17.18
N LYS A 66 -0.67 -3.48 16.20
CA LYS A 66 0.43 -3.48 15.24
C LYS A 66 0.10 -2.54 14.08
N PRO A 67 0.96 -1.55 13.76
CA PRO A 67 0.76 -0.67 12.61
C PRO A 67 0.60 -1.46 11.30
N LYS A 68 -0.38 -1.07 10.48
CA LYS A 68 -0.68 -1.71 9.20
C LYS A 68 -1.39 -0.73 8.26
N CYS A 69 -1.24 -0.92 6.94
CA CYS A 69 -2.10 -0.26 5.96
C CYS A 69 -3.43 -0.99 5.81
N LEU A 70 -4.53 -0.28 6.06
CA LEU A 70 -5.90 -0.79 5.96
C LEU A 70 -6.56 -0.22 4.71
N CYS A 71 -7.42 -1.00 4.05
CA CYS A 71 -8.21 -0.47 2.94
C CYS A 71 -9.11 0.67 3.44
N ASN A 72 -9.22 1.73 2.64
CA ASN A 72 -10.19 2.80 2.89
C ASN A 72 -11.63 2.27 2.84
N GLU A 73 -12.56 3.03 3.43
CA GLU A 73 -13.99 2.72 3.33
C GLU A 73 -14.43 2.54 1.88
N SER A 74 -15.29 1.55 1.62
CA SER A 74 -15.74 1.14 0.28
C SER A 74 -14.67 0.50 -0.62
N TYR A 75 -13.45 0.28 -0.12
CA TYR A 75 -12.41 -0.52 -0.77
C TYR A 75 -12.20 -1.84 -0.03
N ILE A 76 -11.76 -2.85 -0.77
CA ILE A 76 -11.49 -4.19 -0.25
C ILE A 76 -10.25 -4.78 -0.91
N ARG A 77 -9.49 -5.57 -0.17
CA ARG A 77 -8.21 -6.09 -0.65
C ARG A 77 -8.43 -7.21 -1.65
N ASN A 78 -7.80 -7.11 -2.81
CA ASN A 78 -7.74 -8.21 -3.75
C ASN A 78 -6.49 -9.05 -3.45
N ASN A 79 -6.65 -10.30 -3.00
CA ASN A 79 -5.52 -11.17 -2.64
C ASN A 79 -4.59 -11.47 -3.83
N SER A 80 -5.10 -11.45 -5.07
CA SER A 80 -4.29 -11.71 -6.25
C SER A 80 -3.32 -10.57 -6.56
N THR A 81 -3.63 -9.32 -6.18
CA THR A 81 -2.80 -8.15 -6.48
C THR A 81 -2.20 -7.49 -5.23
N GLY A 82 -2.73 -7.82 -4.05
CA GLY A 82 -2.41 -7.18 -2.77
C GLY A 82 -2.97 -5.75 -2.62
N ARG A 83 -3.69 -5.22 -3.62
CA ARG A 83 -4.20 -3.84 -3.65
C ARG A 83 -5.63 -3.74 -3.17
N CYS A 84 -5.96 -2.65 -2.49
CA CYS A 84 -7.34 -2.27 -2.21
C CYS A 84 -8.00 -1.73 -3.49
N ILE A 85 -9.11 -2.34 -3.87
CA ILE A 85 -9.91 -1.95 -5.04
C ILE A 85 -11.35 -1.64 -4.61
N PRO A 86 -12.12 -0.88 -5.38
CA PRO A 86 -13.56 -0.71 -5.15
C PRO A 86 -14.28 -2.07 -5.03
N ILE A 87 -15.15 -2.22 -4.03
CA ILE A 87 -15.83 -3.50 -3.73
C ILE A 87 -16.62 -4.04 -4.94
N ASP A 88 -17.19 -3.15 -5.74
CA ASP A 88 -17.94 -3.47 -6.97
C ASP A 88 -17.07 -4.07 -8.08
N ARG A 89 -15.74 -3.92 -8.00
CA ARG A 89 -14.77 -4.54 -8.91
C ARG A 89 -14.31 -5.93 -8.47
N CYS A 90 -14.75 -6.42 -7.33
CA CYS A 90 -14.44 -7.81 -6.95
C CYS A 90 -15.12 -8.80 -7.91
N PRO A 91 -14.48 -9.94 -8.21
CA PRO A 91 -15.16 -11.04 -8.88
C PRO A 91 -16.40 -11.48 -8.10
N LYS A 92 -17.41 -11.98 -8.82
CA LYS A 92 -18.56 -12.62 -8.18
C LYS A 92 -18.06 -13.91 -7.50
N LEU A 93 -18.43 -14.07 -6.23
CA LEU A 93 -18.27 -15.35 -5.54
C LEU A 93 -19.27 -16.31 -6.19
N ASN A 94 -18.79 -17.48 -6.62
CA ASN A 94 -19.60 -18.51 -7.26
C ASN A 94 -20.03 -19.56 -6.24
#